data_AF-A0A6G2PV07-F1
#
_entry.id   AF-A0A6G2PV07-F1
#
_cell.length_a   1.000
_cell.length_b   1.000
_cell.length_c   1.000
_cell.angle_alpha   90.00
_cell.angle_beta   90.00
_cell.angle_gamma   90.00
#
_symmetry.space_group_name_H-M   'P 1'
#
loop_
_entity.id
_entity.type
_entity.pdbx_description
1 polymer ?
#
loop_
_entity_poly.entity_id
_entity_poly.type
_entity_poly.pdbx_seq_one_letter_code
_entity_poly.pdbx_strand_id
1 'polypeptide(L)' 'MSESTGGTGFAERLRELKDRSGHSYGMLAKRLHMSTSTLHRYCNGEAVPTDYAPVERMARLCGASPEELVALHRSWVLAD' A
#
# COMPACT_ATOMS: atom_id res chain seq x y z
N MET A 1 -20.99 14.47 1.20
CA MET A 1 -19.79 13.86 1.83
C MET A 1 -19.35 12.71 0.96
N SER A 2 -18.20 12.67 0.31
CA SER A 2 -17.09 13.62 0.25
C SER A 2 -16.33 13.34 -1.05
N GLU A 3 -15.97 14.40 -1.75
CA GLU A 3 -15.06 14.38 -2.88
C GLU A 3 -13.63 14.29 -2.35
N SER A 4 -12.97 13.14 -2.54
CA SER A 4 -11.51 12.93 -2.65
C SER A 4 -11.21 11.44 -2.61
N THR A 5 -11.39 10.73 -3.74
CA THR A 5 -11.15 9.26 -3.79
C THR A 5 -9.97 8.85 -4.66
N GLY A 6 -9.19 9.81 -5.20
CA GLY A 6 -7.98 9.50 -5.96
C GLY A 6 -6.92 8.76 -5.13
N GLY A 7 -6.51 9.31 -3.99
CA GLY A 7 -5.44 8.73 -3.14
C GLY A 7 -5.89 7.78 -2.02
N THR A 8 -7.13 7.92 -1.53
CA THR A 8 -7.64 7.15 -0.38
C THR A 8 -7.90 5.69 -0.73
N GLY A 9 -8.44 5.39 -1.91
CA GLY A 9 -8.76 4.02 -2.29
C GLY A 9 -7.55 3.09 -2.45
N PHE A 10 -6.38 3.64 -2.80
CA PHE A 10 -5.12 2.90 -2.81
C PHE A 10 -4.61 2.64 -1.38
N ALA A 11 -4.53 3.70 -0.59
CA ALA A 11 -4.02 3.67 0.78
C ALA A 11 -4.85 2.75 1.69
N GLU A 12 -6.17 2.81 1.58
CA GLU A 12 -7.12 1.95 2.31
C GLU A 12 -6.87 0.47 2.00
N ARG A 13 -6.79 0.09 0.73
CA ARG A 13 -6.50 -1.30 0.32
C ARG A 13 -5.16 -1.78 0.86
N LEU A 14 -4.12 -0.96 0.75
CA LEU A 14 -2.79 -1.31 1.24
C LEU A 14 -2.79 -1.52 2.76
N ARG A 15 -3.53 -0.66 3.49
CA ARG A 15 -3.70 -0.77 4.94
C ARG A 15 -4.49 -2.03 5.32
N GLU A 16 -5.58 -2.36 4.62
CA GLU A 16 -6.36 -3.58 4.86
C GLU A 16 -5.53 -4.85 4.67
N LEU A 17 -4.69 -4.90 3.63
CA LEU A 17 -3.77 -6.00 3.39
C LEU A 17 -2.75 -6.13 4.53
N LYS A 18 -2.20 -5.00 5.00
CA LYS A 18 -1.24 -5.00 6.11
C LYS A 18 -1.89 -5.34 7.45
N ASP A 19 -3.12 -4.89 7.70
CA ASP A 19 -3.83 -5.14 8.95
C ASP A 19 -4.24 -6.62 9.07
N ARG A 20 -4.68 -7.28 7.98
CA ARG A 20 -4.97 -8.72 8.00
C ARG A 20 -3.72 -9.59 8.15
N SER A 21 -2.57 -9.14 7.64
CA SER A 21 -1.34 -9.93 7.65
C SER A 21 -0.65 -9.95 9.02
N GLY A 22 -1.06 -9.07 9.94
CA GLY A 22 -0.44 -8.94 11.26
C GLY A 22 0.99 -8.40 11.21
N HIS A 23 1.43 -7.83 10.08
CA HIS A 23 2.79 -7.32 9.95
C HIS A 23 2.92 -5.90 10.51
N SER A 24 3.99 -5.66 11.25
CA SER A 24 4.32 -4.31 11.71
C SER A 24 5.00 -3.52 10.58
N TYR A 25 4.81 -2.21 10.57
CA TYR A 25 5.49 -1.33 9.61
C TYR A 25 7.02 -1.45 9.70
N GLY A 26 7.58 -1.68 10.89
CA GLY A 26 9.02 -1.89 11.07
C GLY A 26 9.53 -3.18 10.42
N MET A 27 8.75 -4.26 10.46
CA MET A 27 9.10 -5.51 9.75
C MET A 27 9.08 -5.30 8.24
N LEU A 28 8.04 -4.65 7.72
CA LEU A 28 7.91 -4.35 6.29
C LEU A 28 9.01 -3.40 5.82
N ALA A 29 9.31 -2.35 6.59
CA ALA A 29 10.40 -1.40 6.35
C ALA A 29 11.73 -2.13 6.16
N LYS A 30 12.06 -3.06 7.08
CA LYS A 30 13.27 -3.87 7.00
C LYS A 30 13.32 -4.79 5.78
N ARG A 31 12.18 -5.39 5.40
CA ARG A 31 12.09 -6.30 4.24
C ARG A 31 12.12 -5.58 2.89
N LEU A 32 11.59 -4.36 2.84
CA LEU A 32 11.49 -3.55 1.63
C LEU A 32 12.66 -2.59 1.46
N HIS A 33 13.58 -2.53 2.44
CA HIS A 33 14.67 -1.55 2.50
C HIS A 33 14.16 -0.11 2.46
N MET A 34 13.07 0.16 3.18
CA MET A 34 12.40 1.46 3.25
C MET A 34 12.29 1.94 4.69
N SER A 35 12.07 3.24 4.87
CA SER A 35 11.77 3.81 6.18
C SER A 35 10.33 3.52 6.59
N THR A 36 10.10 3.27 7.88
CA THR A 36 8.77 3.10 8.46
C THR A 36 7.86 4.30 8.17
N SER A 37 8.42 5.52 8.19
CA SER A 37 7.69 6.76 7.86
C SER A 37 7.17 6.77 6.41
N THR A 38 7.95 6.27 5.45
CA THR A 38 7.52 6.15 4.04
C THR A 38 6.31 5.22 3.91
N LEU A 39 6.35 4.06 4.57
CA LEU A 39 5.24 3.11 4.56
C LEU A 39 3.98 3.68 5.24
N HIS A 40 4.16 4.40 6.35
CA HIS A 40 3.05 5.11 7.00
C HIS A 40 2.37 6.08 6.04
N ARG A 41 3.15 6.90 5.33
CA ARG A 41 2.60 7.84 4.35
C ARG A 41 1.82 7.13 3.24
N TYR A 42 2.31 5.99 2.76
CA TYR A 42 1.62 5.21 1.72
C TYR A 42 0.29 4.63 2.23
N CYS A 43 0.29 4.07 3.45
CA CYS A 43 -0.93 3.52 4.06
C CYS A 43 -1.92 4.58 4.53
N ASN A 44 -1.48 5.82 4.75
CA ASN A 44 -2.35 6.95 5.08
C ASN A 44 -2.79 7.75 3.83
N GLY A 45 -2.25 7.46 2.64
CA GLY A 45 -2.52 8.22 1.42
C GLY A 45 -1.87 9.60 1.40
N GLU A 46 -0.92 9.86 2.29
CA GLU A 46 -0.12 11.11 2.33
C GLU A 46 0.93 11.15 1.22
N ALA A 47 1.30 9.99 0.68
CA ALA A 47 2.15 9.90 -0.50
C ALA A 47 1.81 8.68 -1.34
N VAL A 48 1.87 8.85 -2.65
CA VAL A 48 1.80 7.74 -3.60
C VAL A 48 3.22 7.42 -4.05
N PRO A 49 3.66 6.15 -3.99
CA PRO A 49 4.97 5.75 -4.51
C PRO A 49 5.02 5.94 -6.02
N THR A 50 6.15 6.45 -6.52
CA THR A 50 6.39 6.62 -7.98
C THR A 50 6.57 5.29 -8.72
N ASP A 51 6.97 4.24 -8.00
CA ASP A 51 7.13 2.88 -8.52
C ASP A 51 6.20 1.91 -7.78
N TYR A 52 5.51 1.05 -8.53
CA TYR A 52 4.64 0.02 -7.95
C TYR A 52 5.40 -1.19 -7.39
N ALA A 53 6.63 -1.44 -7.83
CA ALA A 53 7.44 -2.60 -7.42
C ALA A 53 7.55 -2.80 -5.88
N PRO A 54 7.85 -1.77 -5.06
CA PRO A 54 7.88 -1.93 -3.60
C PRO A 54 6.50 -2.19 -2.99
N VAL A 55 5.44 -1.63 -3.58
CA VAL A 55 4.06 -1.84 -3.14
C VAL A 55 3.62 -3.27 -3.40
N GLU A 56 3.89 -3.78 -4.60
CA GLU A 56 3.58 -5.15 -4.95
C GLU A 56 4.29 -6.13 -4.01
N ARG A 57 5.58 -5.88 -3.72
CA ARG A 57 6.36 -6.70 -2.80
C ARG A 57 5.80 -6.65 -1.38
N MET A 58 5.37 -5.48 -0.91
CA MET A 58 4.68 -5.32 0.38
C MET A 58 3.38 -6.14 0.42
N ALA A 59 2.52 -5.96 -0.58
CA ALA A 59 1.25 -6.65 -0.67
C ALA A 59 1.44 -8.18 -0.72
N ARG A 60 2.42 -8.67 -1.49
CA ARG A 60 2.79 -10.10 -1.51
C ARG A 60 3.26 -10.61 -0.15
N LEU A 61 4.06 -9.83 0.59
CA LEU A 61 4.46 -10.18 1.96
C LEU A 61 3.25 -10.25 2.90
N CYS A 62 2.27 -9.38 2.69
CA CYS A 62 1.01 -9.38 3.42
C CYS A 62 0.04 -10.50 3.00
N GLY A 63 0.43 -11.38 2.07
CA GLY A 63 -0.41 -12.48 1.59
C GLY A 63 -1.49 -12.05 0.60
N ALA A 64 -1.30 -10.92 -0.10
CA ALA A 64 -2.22 -10.48 -1.14
C ALA A 64 -2.31 -11.50 -2.27
N SER A 65 -3.55 -11.79 -2.67
CA SER A 65 -3.86 -12.63 -3.82
C SER A 65 -3.55 -11.89 -5.13
N PRO A 66 -3.34 -12.59 -6.25
CA PRO A 66 -3.11 -11.96 -7.55
C PRO A 66 -4.21 -10.97 -7.95
N GLU A 67 -5.48 -11.28 -7.64
CA GLU A 67 -6.63 -10.41 -7.90
C GLU A 67 -6.56 -9.11 -7.08
N GLU A 68 -6.15 -9.22 -5.80
CA GLU A 68 -5.97 -8.07 -4.91
C GLU A 68 -4.81 -7.19 -5.37
N LEU A 69 -3.71 -7.79 -5.88
CA LEU A 69 -2.60 -7.05 -6.48
C LEU A 69 -3.04 -6.27 -7.72
N VAL A 70 -3.91 -6.84 -8.57
CA VAL A 70 -4.44 -6.14 -9.74
C VAL A 70 -5.36 -4.98 -9.32
N ALA A 71 -6.23 -5.19 -8.33
CA ALA A 71 -7.10 -4.13 -7.81
C ALA A 71 -6.30 -3.00 -7.15
N LEU A 72 -5.24 -3.34 -6.43
CA LEU A 72 -4.30 -2.40 -5.83
C LEU A 72 -3.55 -1.61 -6.91
N HIS A 73 -3.05 -2.27 -7.95
CA HIS A 73 -2.38 -1.62 -9.07
C HIS A 73 -3.30 -0.65 -9.81
N ARG A 74 -4.54 -1.05 -10.09
CA ARG A 74 -5.54 -0.15 -10.69
C ARG A 74 -5.79 1.09 -9.82
N SER A 75 -5.90 0.89 -8.51
CA SER A 75 -6.11 2.01 -7.56
C SER A 75 -4.89 2.91 -7.49
N TRP A 76 -3.68 2.35 -7.59
CA TRP A 76 -2.42 3.10 -7.64
C TRP A 76 -2.34 3.97 -8.90
N VAL A 77 -2.67 3.43 -10.08
CA VAL A 77 -2.71 4.19 -11.34
C VAL A 77 -3.72 5.33 -11.32
N LEU A 78 -4.80 5.20 -10.55
CA LEU A 78 -5.79 6.27 -10.37
C LEU A 78 -5.40 7.29 -9.28
N ALA A 79 -4.39 6.96 -8.48
CA ALA A 79 -3.90 7.78 -7.37
C ALA A 79 -2.64 8.59 -7.74
N ASP A 80 -1.89 8.15 -8.75
CA ASP A 80 -0.76 8.85 -9.38
C ASP A 80 -1.25 9.99 -10.31
#